data_AF-A0AA97AYA7-F1
#
_entry.id   AF-A0AA97AYA7-F1
#
_cell.length_a   1.000
_cell.length_b   1.000
_cell.length_c   1.000
_cell.angle_alpha   90.00
_cell.angle_beta   90.00
_cell.angle_gamma   90.00
#
_symmetry.space_group_name_H-M   'P 1'
#
loop_
_entity.id
_entity.type
_entity.pdbx_description
1 polymer ?
#
loop_
_entity_poly.entity_id
_entity_poly.type
_entity_poly.pdbx_seq_one_letter_code
_entity_poly.pdbx_strand_id
1 'polypeptide(L)'
;MPEHRSESWWKLVSGGRITPLLGIDPDTGYIRKVLYENGVFVEEFDYRRIESGVVWPHQFKVLNNGKVSLSGRYSNLQTDSGPGFEVLPSWFPGN
;
A
#
# COMPACT_ATOMS: atom_id res chain seq x y z
N MET A 1 7.37 5.45 18.39
CA MET A 1 6.65 5.57 17.11
C MET A 1 6.82 7.01 16.66
N PRO A 2 7.33 7.30 15.44
CA PRO A 2 7.54 8.69 15.04
C PRO A 2 6.20 9.40 14.86
N GLU A 3 6.07 10.58 15.46
CA GLU A 3 4.89 11.43 15.33
C GLU A 3 4.82 12.03 13.91
N HIS A 4 4.14 11.34 12.99
CA HIS A 4 3.76 11.91 11.70
C HIS A 4 2.34 12.45 11.84
N ARG A 5 2.23 13.78 11.89
CA ARG A 5 1.03 14.56 12.30
C ARG A 5 -0.22 14.42 11.41
N SER A 6 -0.24 13.51 10.45
CA SER A 6 -1.34 13.37 9.47
C SER A 6 -1.81 11.93 9.25
N GLU A 7 -1.18 10.93 9.86
CA GLU A 7 -1.38 9.53 9.47
C GLU A 7 -1.53 8.63 10.70
N SER A 8 -2.58 7.81 10.70
CA SER A 8 -2.72 6.74 11.69
C SER A 8 -1.83 5.56 11.28
N TRP A 9 -1.06 5.01 12.23
CA TRP A 9 -0.26 3.81 12.02
C TRP A 9 -1.10 2.57 12.33
N TRP A 10 -1.14 1.63 11.39
CA TRP A 10 -1.96 0.42 11.45
C TRP A 10 -1.09 -0.82 11.43
N LYS A 11 -1.53 -1.85 12.13
CA LYS A 11 -0.89 -3.17 12.16
C LYS A 11 -1.97 -4.22 11.96
N LEU A 12 -1.90 -4.96 10.86
CA LEU A 12 -2.87 -6.01 10.55
C LEU A 12 -2.34 -7.34 11.10
N VAL A 13 -3.21 -8.09 11.77
CA VAL A 13 -2.89 -9.39 12.37
C VAL A 13 -3.92 -10.42 11.92
N SER A 14 -3.48 -11.51 11.32
CA SER A 14 -4.35 -12.62 10.88
C SER A 14 -3.60 -13.94 10.90
N GLY A 15 -4.14 -14.94 11.59
CA GLY A 15 -3.59 -16.31 11.60
C GLY A 15 -2.11 -16.40 11.97
N GLY A 16 -1.66 -15.57 12.93
CA GLY A 16 -0.24 -15.50 13.33
C GLY A 16 0.67 -14.69 12.40
N ARG A 17 0.16 -14.18 11.28
CA ARG A 17 0.87 -13.26 10.40
C ARG A 17 0.62 -11.82 10.83
N ILE A 18 1.68 -11.03 10.76
CA ILE A 18 1.70 -9.65 11.22
C ILE A 18 2.32 -8.80 10.12
N THR A 19 1.64 -7.71 9.72
CA THR A 19 2.23 -6.75 8.80
C THR A 19 3.27 -5.88 9.50
N PRO A 20 4.21 -5.29 8.74
CA PRO A 20 4.88 -4.07 9.18
C PRO A 20 3.86 -2.99 9.56
N LEU A 21 4.31 -1.94 10.27
CA LEU A 21 3.43 -0.81 10.56
C LEU A 21 3.15 -0.03 9.28
N LEU A 22 1.87 0.22 8.99
CA LEU A 22 1.41 0.88 7.78
C LEU A 22 0.88 2.27 8.12
N GLY A 23 1.39 3.31 7.48
CA GLY A 23 0.77 4.64 7.50
C GLY A 23 -0.29 4.68 6.41
N ILE A 24 -1.56 4.71 6.81
CA ILE A 24 -2.70 4.71 5.88
C ILE A 24 -3.30 6.11 5.83
N ASP A 25 -3.51 6.61 4.63
CA ASP A 25 -4.23 7.85 4.33
C ASP A 25 -5.73 7.63 4.62
N PRO A 26 -6.32 8.34 5.59
CA PRO A 26 -7.68 8.06 6.06
C PRO A 26 -8.76 8.40 5.02
N ASP A 27 -8.47 9.30 4.07
CA ASP A 27 -9.44 9.76 3.08
C ASP A 27 -9.49 8.81 1.87
N THR A 28 -8.34 8.24 1.50
CA THR A 28 -8.20 7.40 0.30
C THR A 28 -8.03 5.92 0.60
N GLY A 29 -7.65 5.57 1.83
CA GLY A 29 -7.26 4.21 2.22
C GLY A 29 -5.89 3.78 1.67
N TYR A 30 -5.12 4.68 1.05
CA TYR A 30 -3.83 4.35 0.45
C TYR A 30 -2.73 4.19 1.50
N ILE A 31 -1.82 3.25 1.26
CA ILE A 31 -0.67 2.98 2.15
C ILE A 31 0.45 3.98 1.84
N ARG A 32 0.47 5.14 2.49
CA ARG A 32 1.52 6.14 2.26
C ARG A 32 2.88 5.73 2.79
N LYS A 33 2.90 4.93 3.86
CA LYS A 33 4.14 4.54 4.55
C LYS A 33 4.15 3.08 4.96
N VAL A 34 5.31 2.45 4.87
CA VAL A 34 5.58 1.13 5.42
C VAL A 34 6.81 1.21 6.29
N LEU A 35 6.63 1.07 7.60
CA LEU A 35 7.70 1.13 8.60
C LEU A 35 8.26 -0.27 8.86
N TYR A 36 9.53 -0.43 8.49
CA TYR A 36 10.34 -1.62 8.74
C TYR A 36 11.11 -1.46 10.06
N GLU A 37 11.91 -2.47 10.41
CA GLU A 37 12.73 -2.45 11.61
C GLU A 37 13.75 -1.29 11.59
N ASN A 38 14.18 -0.85 12.77
CA ASN A 38 15.24 0.14 12.97
C ASN A 38 14.97 1.56 12.40
N GLY A 39 13.69 1.93 12.25
CA GLY A 39 13.33 3.29 11.81
C GLY A 39 13.51 3.53 10.31
N VAL A 40 13.76 2.47 9.53
CA VAL A 40 13.70 2.50 8.07
C VAL A 40 12.25 2.42 7.64
N PHE A 41 11.82 3.31 6.75
CA PHE A 41 10.48 3.23 6.17
C PHE A 41 10.47 3.57 4.69
N VAL A 42 9.49 3.01 3.99
CA VAL A 42 9.19 3.33 2.60
C VAL A 42 8.06 4.33 2.59
N GLU A 43 8.20 5.41 1.82
CA GLU A 43 7.13 6.33 1.46
C GLU A 43 6.69 6.03 0.03
N GLU A 44 5.41 5.76 -0.16
CA GLU A 44 4.77 5.50 -1.46
C GLU A 44 3.93 6.71 -1.90
N PHE A 45 4.07 7.14 -3.14
CA PHE A 45 3.40 8.32 -3.67
C PHE A 45 3.18 8.22 -5.18
N ASP A 46 2.52 9.25 -5.74
CA ASP A 46 2.10 9.29 -7.14
C ASP A 46 1.20 8.09 -7.47
N TYR A 47 0.12 7.94 -6.71
CA TYR A 47 -0.87 6.90 -6.93
C TYR A 47 -1.63 7.16 -8.22
N ARG A 48 -1.64 6.17 -9.11
CA ARG A 48 -2.32 6.25 -10.41
C ARG A 48 -3.19 5.03 -10.59
N ARG A 49 -4.30 5.22 -11.29
CA ARG A 49 -5.10 4.11 -11.79
C ARG A 49 -4.35 3.46 -12.96
N ILE A 50 -4.09 2.17 -12.86
CA ILE A 50 -3.49 1.36 -13.92
C ILE A 50 -4.59 0.69 -14.76
N GLU A 51 -4.22 0.06 -15.88
CA GLU A 51 -5.16 -0.51 -16.86
C GLU A 51 -6.13 -1.53 -16.25
N SER A 52 -5.72 -2.28 -15.22
CA SER A 52 -6.59 -3.22 -14.49
C SER A 52 -7.63 -2.56 -13.58
N GLY A 53 -7.65 -1.22 -13.49
CA GLY A 53 -8.56 -0.46 -12.64
C GLY A 53 -8.11 -0.32 -11.18
N VAL A 54 -7.05 -1.03 -10.78
CA VAL A 54 -6.40 -0.87 -9.46
C VAL A 54 -5.73 0.49 -9.37
N VAL A 55 -5.69 1.09 -8.18
CA VAL A 55 -4.90 2.29 -7.91
C VAL A 55 -3.61 1.88 -7.20
N TRP A 56 -2.46 2.23 -7.79
CA TRP A 56 -1.15 1.75 -7.37
C TRP A 56 -0.12 2.90 -7.31
N PRO A 57 0.81 2.93 -6.34
CA PRO A 57 1.86 3.94 -6.29
C PRO A 57 2.85 3.76 -7.44
N HIS A 58 3.15 4.84 -8.17
CA HIS A 58 4.18 4.80 -9.22
C HIS A 58 5.59 5.06 -8.70
N GLN A 59 5.73 5.68 -7.53
CA GLN A 59 7.02 6.11 -7.00
C GLN A 59 7.16 5.75 -5.53
N PHE A 60 8.41 5.56 -5.12
CA PHE A 60 8.75 5.33 -3.72
C PHE A 60 10.04 6.03 -3.31
N LYS A 61 10.16 6.29 -2.01
CA LYS A 61 11.40 6.69 -1.33
C LYS A 61 11.64 5.76 -0.16
N VAL A 62 12.88 5.35 0.05
CA VAL A 62 13.31 4.69 1.29
C VAL A 62 13.99 5.74 2.15
N LEU A 63 13.51 5.89 3.38
CA LEU A 63 14.06 6.78 4.37
C LEU A 63 14.73 5.96 5.47
N ASN A 64 15.95 6.34 5.83
CA ASN A 64 16.67 5.81 6.98
C ASN A 64 17.06 6.97 7.89
N ASN A 65 16.56 6.98 9.12
CA ASN A 65 16.78 8.07 10.08
C ASN A 65 16.42 9.46 9.51
N GLY A 66 15.30 9.53 8.79
CA GLY A 66 14.79 10.77 8.18
C GLY A 66 15.54 11.24 6.93
N LYS A 67 16.56 10.51 6.46
CA LYS A 67 17.28 10.81 5.23
C LYS A 67 16.86 9.86 4.12
N VAL A 68 16.67 10.39 2.91
CA VAL A 68 16.42 9.55 1.72
C VAL A 68 17.68 8.75 1.41
N SER A 69 17.59 7.43 1.51
CA SER A 69 18.68 6.52 1.15
C SER A 69 18.52 5.96 -0.26
N LEU A 70 17.28 5.86 -0.74
CA LEU A 70 16.95 5.38 -2.09
C LEU A 70 15.65 6.05 -2.56
N SER A 71 15.55 6.28 -3.86
CA SER A 71 14.29 6.64 -4.51
C SER A 71 14.16 5.87 -5.81
N GLY A 72 12.94 5.50 -6.17
CA GLY A 72 12.71 4.72 -7.38
C GLY A 72 11.30 4.89 -7.93
N ARG A 73 11.09 4.20 -9.04
CA ARG A 73 9.79 4.09 -9.69
C ARG A 73 9.46 2.62 -9.85
N TYR A 74 8.19 2.27 -9.63
CA TYR A 74 7.71 0.95 -10.00
C TYR A 74 7.55 0.91 -11.53
N SER A 75 8.05 -0.15 -12.14
CA SER A 75 7.95 -0.41 -13.58
C SER A 75 7.65 -1.89 -13.82
N ASN A 76 7.05 -2.21 -14.96
CA ASN A 76 6.68 -3.59 -15.33
C ASN A 76 5.74 -4.25 -14.30
N LEU A 77 4.75 -3.49 -13.81
CA LEU A 77 3.76 -4.04 -12.90
C LEU A 77 2.96 -5.13 -13.62
N GLN A 78 3.04 -6.35 -13.10
CA GLN A 78 2.21 -7.46 -13.54
C GLN A 78 1.06 -7.60 -12.56
N THR A 79 -0.15 -7.39 -13.05
CA THR A 79 -1.36 -7.72 -12.30
C THR A 79 -1.84 -9.08 -12.76
N ASP A 80 -2.14 -9.98 -11.83
CA ASP A 80 -2.85 -11.22 -12.18
C ASP A 80 -4.17 -10.82 -12.82
N SER A 81 -4.31 -11.10 -14.12
CA SER A 81 -5.56 -10.98 -14.87
C SER A 81 -6.44 -12.23 -14.71
N GLY A 82 -6.22 -13.01 -13.65
CA GLY A 82 -7.05 -14.19 -13.30
C GLY A 82 -8.53 -13.81 -13.12
N PRO A 83 -9.45 -14.71 -13.45
CA PRO A 83 -10.75 -14.36 -13.99
C PRO A 83 -11.54 -13.50 -12.99
N GLY A 84 -12.07 -12.37 -13.48
CA GLY A 84 -13.17 -11.71 -12.77
C GLY A 84 -14.21 -12.76 -12.43
N PHE A 85 -14.69 -12.78 -11.18
CA PHE A 85 -15.57 -13.82 -10.62
C PHE A 85 -16.42 -14.51 -11.70
N GLU A 86 -16.03 -15.72 -12.14
CA GLU A 86 -16.77 -16.41 -13.23
C GLU A 86 -18.21 -16.73 -12.82
N VAL A 87 -18.46 -16.75 -11.51
CA VAL A 87 -19.79 -16.86 -10.92
C VAL A 87 -19.85 -15.90 -9.74
N LEU A 88 -20.60 -14.81 -9.87
CA LEU A 88 -21.02 -14.05 -8.70
C LEU A 88 -21.89 -14.98 -7.84
N PRO A 89 -21.60 -15.12 -6.54
CA PRO A 89 -22.51 -15.82 -5.64
C PRO A 89 -23.91 -15.20 -5.75
N SER A 90 -24.96 -16.02 -5.66
CA SER A 90 -26.36 -15.55 -5.81
C SER A 90 -26.80 -14.47 -4.82
N TRP A 91 -25.99 -14.20 -3.79
CA TRP A 91 -26.19 -13.16 -2.79
C TRP A 91 -25.39 -11.86 -3.07
N PHE A 92 -24.60 -11.80 -4.14
CA PHE A 92 -23.89 -10.59 -4.58
C PHE A 92 -24.83 -9.74 -5.46
N PRO A 93 -25.25 -8.54 -5.01
CA PRO A 93 -26.21 -7.73 -5.76
C PRO A 93 -25.54 -7.05 -6.96
N GLY A 94 -25.93 -7.44 -8.17
CA GLY A 94 -25.45 -6.83 -9.42
C GLY A 94 -26.16 -7.36 -10.67
N ASN A 95 -27.33 -6.75 -10.95
CA ASN A 95 -28.24 -6.88 -12.12
C ASN A 95 -28.82 -8.26 -12.46
#